data_AF-A0A7X4CK02-F1
#
_entry.id   AF-A0A7X4CK02-F1
#
_cell.length_a   1.000
_cell.length_b   1.000
_cell.length_c   1.000
_cell.angle_alpha   90.00
_cell.angle_beta   90.00
_cell.angle_gamma   90.00
#
_symmetry.space_group_name_H-M   'P 1'
#
loop_
_entity.id
_entity.type
_entity.pdbx_description
1 polymer ?
#
loop_
_entity_poly.entity_id
_entity_poly.type
_entity_poly.pdbx_seq_one_letter_code
_entity_poly.pdbx_strand_id
1 'polypeptide(L)'
;MWLEGEDTRLYNVADDPNETTDRSAGADCAEIRADLEEILFDDWDPDHWRKTIRASQERRLAIHKITGGTPTYVNLVRDDDAQRYVRNAGAADTKAIARLPIVAAAQPD
;
A
#
# COMPACT_ATOMS: atom_id res chain seq x y z
N MET A 1 -25.55 11.84 8.84
CA MET A 1 -24.27 12.39 8.36
C MET A 1 -23.18 11.40 8.77
N TRP A 2 -22.64 10.64 7.81
CA TRP A 2 -21.92 9.37 8.07
C TRP A 2 -20.44 9.39 7.68
N LEU A 3 -19.94 10.52 7.18
CA LEU A 3 -18.54 10.70 6.79
C LEU A 3 -17.87 11.72 7.71
N GLU A 4 -16.66 11.41 8.12
CA GLU A 4 -15.74 12.32 8.83
C GLU A 4 -15.25 13.42 7.88
N GLY A 5 -16.16 14.29 7.42
CA GLY A 5 -15.79 15.60 6.84
C GLY A 5 -16.26 15.93 5.43
N GLU A 6 -16.93 15.04 4.68
CA GLU A 6 -17.56 15.43 3.41
C GLU A 6 -18.98 14.89 3.23
N ASP A 7 -19.85 15.73 2.67
CA ASP A 7 -21.22 15.40 2.31
C ASP A 7 -21.28 14.39 1.15
N THR A 8 -22.41 13.68 1.01
CA THR A 8 -22.68 12.78 -0.12
C THR A 8 -22.60 13.54 -1.43
N ARG A 9 -21.78 13.08 -2.37
CA ARG A 9 -21.60 13.70 -3.70
C ARG A 9 -22.32 12.90 -4.78
N LEU A 10 -22.79 13.57 -5.83
CA LEU A 10 -23.44 12.94 -6.97
C LEU A 10 -22.98 13.56 -8.29
N TYR A 11 -22.52 12.74 -9.22
CA TYR A 11 -22.01 13.18 -10.52
C TYR A 11 -22.71 12.44 -11.65
N ASN A 12 -22.99 13.16 -12.75
CA ASN A 12 -23.42 12.52 -14.00
C ASN A 12 -22.21 12.30 -14.91
N VAL A 13 -21.61 11.12 -14.86
CA VAL A 13 -20.36 10.79 -15.59
C VAL A 13 -20.53 10.87 -17.11
N ALA A 14 -21.75 10.72 -17.64
CA ALA A 14 -22.00 10.85 -19.08
C ALA A 14 -21.83 12.29 -19.58
N ASP A 15 -22.28 13.27 -18.79
CA ASP A 15 -22.21 14.69 -19.15
C ASP A 15 -20.97 15.38 -18.56
N ASP A 16 -20.45 14.86 -17.44
CA ASP A 16 -19.28 15.37 -16.72
C ASP A 16 -18.31 14.22 -16.37
N PRO A 17 -17.50 13.75 -17.33
CA PRO A 17 -16.59 12.62 -17.14
C PRO A 17 -15.48 12.86 -16.10
N ASN A 18 -15.25 14.12 -15.71
CA ASN A 18 -14.19 14.50 -14.78
C ASN A 18 -14.74 14.86 -13.39
N GLU A 19 -16.04 14.63 -13.12
CA GLU A 19 -16.67 14.82 -11.81
C GLU A 19 -16.42 16.22 -11.23
N THR A 20 -16.45 17.23 -12.10
CA THR A 20 -16.19 18.63 -11.75
C THR A 20 -17.41 19.33 -11.16
N THR A 21 -18.61 18.84 -11.46
CA THR A 21 -19.89 19.46 -11.09
C THR A 21 -20.70 18.54 -10.18
N ASP A 22 -20.68 18.80 -8.88
CA ASP A 22 -21.50 18.06 -7.92
C ASP A 22 -22.98 18.45 -8.04
N ARG A 23 -23.83 17.45 -8.23
CA ARG A 23 -25.29 17.55 -8.34
C ARG A 23 -26.03 17.07 -7.08
N SER A 24 -25.31 16.75 -6.01
CA SER A 24 -25.87 16.24 -4.75
C SER A 24 -26.98 17.13 -4.17
N ALA A 25 -26.84 18.46 -4.28
CA ALA A 25 -27.81 19.42 -3.77
C ALA A 25 -29.00 19.70 -4.72
N GLY A 26 -28.99 19.15 -5.94
CA GLY A 26 -30.05 19.37 -6.94
C GLY A 26 -31.37 18.70 -6.57
N ALA A 27 -32.47 19.46 -6.61
CA ALA A 27 -33.81 18.92 -6.33
C ALA A 27 -34.28 17.93 -7.42
N ASP A 28 -33.79 18.10 -8.64
CA ASP A 28 -33.98 17.19 -9.77
C ASP A 28 -33.31 15.82 -9.56
N CYS A 29 -32.35 15.75 -8.64
CA CYS A 29 -31.62 14.53 -8.33
C CYS A 29 -32.12 13.82 -7.06
N ALA A 30 -33.23 14.26 -6.46
CA ALA A 30 -33.70 13.72 -5.18
C ALA A 30 -34.08 12.23 -5.24
N GLU A 31 -34.73 11.80 -6.32
CA GLU A 31 -35.18 10.41 -6.51
C GLU A 31 -33.98 9.47 -6.68
N ILE A 32 -33.09 9.76 -7.64
CA ILE A 32 -31.89 8.94 -7.87
C ILE A 32 -30.97 8.89 -6.64
N ARG A 33 -30.92 9.95 -5.82
CA ARG A 33 -30.18 9.93 -4.56
C ARG A 33 -30.77 8.95 -3.56
N ALA A 34 -32.10 8.91 -3.42
CA ALA A 34 -32.77 8.00 -2.52
C ALA A 34 -32.53 6.55 -2.94
N ASP A 35 -32.63 6.25 -4.24
CA ASP A 35 -32.36 4.91 -4.79
C ASP A 35 -30.91 4.47 -4.51
N LEU A 36 -29.94 5.37 -4.74
CA LEU A 36 -28.54 5.09 -4.46
C LEU A 36 -28.25 4.95 -2.96
N GLU A 37 -28.97 5.68 -2.10
CA GLU A 37 -28.85 5.55 -0.65
C GLU A 37 -29.41 4.20 -0.16
N GLU A 38 -30.51 3.73 -0.73
CA GLU A 38 -31.05 2.39 -0.46
C GLU A 38 -30.06 1.30 -0.87
N ILE A 39 -29.49 1.39 -2.09
CA ILE A 39 -28.45 0.46 -2.56
C ILE A 39 -27.22 0.50 -1.66
N LEU A 40 -26.79 1.69 -1.24
CA LEU A 40 -25.65 1.84 -0.36
C LEU A 40 -25.87 1.06 0.94
N PHE A 41 -27.02 1.22 1.59
CA PHE A 41 -27.28 0.61 2.89
C PHE A 41 -27.75 -0.85 2.87
N ASP A 42 -27.97 -1.46 1.70
CA ASP A 42 -28.35 -2.87 1.58
C ASP A 42 -27.27 -3.83 2.13
N ASP A 43 -25.99 -3.54 1.86
CA ASP A 43 -24.85 -4.38 2.31
C ASP A 43 -23.70 -3.57 2.96
N TRP A 44 -23.91 -2.28 3.21
CA TRP A 44 -22.91 -1.44 3.86
C TRP A 44 -23.42 -0.85 5.18
N ASP A 45 -22.96 -1.44 6.29
CA ASP A 45 -23.15 -0.89 7.63
C ASP A 45 -21.92 -0.02 8.03
N PRO A 46 -22.04 1.32 8.03
CA PRO A 46 -20.95 2.22 8.37
C PRO A 46 -20.43 2.02 9.80
N ASP A 47 -21.33 1.74 10.75
CA ASP A 47 -20.97 1.61 12.16
C ASP A 47 -20.23 0.30 12.42
N HIS A 48 -20.64 -0.78 11.75
CA HIS A 48 -19.90 -2.03 11.74
C HIS A 48 -18.49 -1.81 11.20
N TRP A 49 -18.36 -1.23 10.01
CA TRP A 49 -17.07 -1.07 9.36
C TRP A 49 -16.14 -0.11 10.13
N ARG A 50 -16.68 0.96 10.72
CA ARG A 50 -15.90 1.88 11.55
C ARG A 50 -15.29 1.17 12.76
N LYS A 51 -16.05 0.32 13.45
CA LYS A 51 -15.54 -0.48 14.58
C LYS A 51 -14.47 -1.47 14.12
N THR A 52 -14.70 -2.16 13.01
CA THR A 52 -13.76 -3.15 12.44
C THR A 52 -12.44 -2.50 12.01
N ILE A 53 -12.51 -1.36 11.30
CA ILE A 53 -11.34 -0.61 10.85
C ILE A 53 -10.55 -0.09 12.06
N ARG A 54 -11.22 0.52 13.04
CA ARG A 54 -10.58 1.04 14.25
C ARG A 54 -9.86 -0.07 15.02
N ALA A 55 -10.51 -1.21 15.25
CA ALA A 55 -9.90 -2.35 15.93
C ALA A 55 -8.65 -2.87 15.18
N SER A 56 -8.71 -2.91 13.84
CA SER A 56 -7.57 -3.28 13.00
C SER A 56 -6.41 -2.27 13.09
N GLN A 57 -6.71 -0.97 13.12
CA GLN A 57 -5.71 0.09 13.28
C GLN A 57 -5.04 0.02 14.65
N GLU A 58 -5.83 -0.07 15.73
CA GLU A 58 -5.33 -0.18 17.10
C GLU A 58 -4.43 -1.40 17.28
N ARG A 59 -4.83 -2.55 16.73
CA ARG A 59 -4.02 -3.78 16.74
C ARG A 59 -2.69 -3.60 16.00
N ARG A 60 -2.71 -3.03 14.80
CA ARG A 60 -1.49 -2.81 14.00
C ARG A 60 -0.54 -1.85 14.69
N LEU A 61 -1.04 -0.76 15.25
CA LEU A 61 -0.25 0.21 16.01
C LEU A 61 0.37 -0.43 17.25
N ALA A 62 -0.39 -1.25 18.00
CA ALA A 62 0.12 -1.95 19.17
C ALA A 62 1.24 -2.94 18.80
N ILE A 63 1.04 -3.76 17.77
CA ILE A 63 2.05 -4.71 17.27
C ILE A 63 3.30 -3.94 16.83
N HIS A 64 3.14 -2.89 16.03
CA HIS A 64 4.28 -2.09 15.55
C HIS A 64 5.05 -1.45 16.71
N LYS A 65 4.35 -0.90 17.71
CA LYS A 65 4.97 -0.28 18.90
C LYS A 65 5.80 -1.28 19.71
N ILE A 66 5.32 -2.53 19.84
CA ILE A 66 6.03 -3.58 20.59
C ILE A 66 7.21 -4.14 19.79
N THR A 67 7.03 -4.34 18.49
CA THR A 67 8.01 -5.01 17.62
C THR A 67 9.08 -4.08 17.04
N GLY A 68 8.85 -2.77 17.07
CA GLY A 68 9.70 -1.81 16.34
C GLY A 68 9.75 -2.07 14.83
N GLY A 69 8.75 -2.77 14.27
CA GLY A 69 8.72 -3.16 12.85
C GLY A 69 9.50 -4.44 12.50
N THR A 70 9.87 -5.26 13.49
CA THR A 70 10.57 -6.55 13.27
C THR A 70 9.64 -7.75 13.55
N PRO A 71 9.61 -8.80 12.69
CA PRO A 71 10.39 -8.99 11.47
C PRO A 71 9.90 -8.11 10.33
N THR A 72 10.80 -7.83 9.39
CA THR A 72 10.41 -7.20 8.12
C THR A 72 9.70 -8.22 7.23
N TYR A 73 8.64 -7.79 6.55
CA TYR A 73 7.95 -8.59 5.53
C TYR A 73 8.42 -8.25 4.11
N VAL A 74 9.55 -7.54 3.98
CA VAL A 74 10.22 -7.37 2.70
C VAL A 74 10.59 -8.75 2.18
N ASN A 75 10.23 -9.02 0.92
CA ASN A 75 10.60 -10.26 0.27
C ASN A 75 12.11 -10.28 0.02
N LEU A 76 12.84 -11.13 0.75
CA LEU A 76 14.22 -11.47 0.43
C LEU A 76 14.22 -12.77 -0.37
N VAL A 77 14.75 -12.71 -1.60
CA VAL A 77 14.87 -13.90 -2.46
C VAL A 77 15.90 -14.88 -1.88
N ARG A 78 16.92 -14.38 -1.19
CA ARG A 78 17.94 -15.14 -0.45
C ARG A 78 18.45 -14.35 0.75
N ASP A 79 18.70 -15.02 1.86
CA ASP A 79 19.17 -14.41 3.11
C ASP A 79 20.56 -13.77 2.99
N ASP A 80 21.37 -14.21 2.02
CA ASP A 80 22.76 -13.79 1.82
C ASP A 80 22.94 -12.75 0.69
N ASP A 81 21.87 -12.24 0.08
CA ASP A 81 21.99 -11.41 -1.12
C ASP A 81 22.70 -10.06 -0.86
N ALA A 82 22.64 -9.59 0.40
CA ALA A 82 23.44 -8.45 0.88
C ALA A 82 24.96 -8.73 0.84
N GLN A 83 25.36 -10.00 0.95
CA GLN A 83 26.76 -10.48 1.01
C GLN A 83 27.28 -10.96 -0.35
N ARG A 84 26.44 -11.03 -1.39
CA ARG A 84 26.85 -11.52 -2.73
C ARG A 84 27.44 -10.40 -3.59
N TYR A 85 28.44 -10.77 -4.40
CA TYR A 85 29.17 -9.88 -5.33
C TYR A 85 29.98 -8.78 -4.62
N VAL A 86 30.52 -7.85 -5.41
CA VAL A 86 31.34 -6.75 -4.88
C VAL A 86 30.49 -5.81 -4.03
N ARG A 87 30.94 -5.56 -2.80
CA ARG A 87 30.40 -4.60 -1.83
C ARG A 87 31.54 -3.70 -1.33
N ASN A 88 31.26 -2.80 -0.40
CA ASN A 88 32.25 -1.85 0.18
C ASN A 88 33.50 -2.52 0.79
N ALA A 89 33.50 -3.84 1.00
CA ALA A 89 34.64 -4.61 1.48
C ALA A 89 35.75 -4.88 0.44
N GLY A 90 35.55 -4.54 -0.84
CA GLY A 90 36.62 -4.56 -1.85
C GLY A 90 36.34 -5.42 -3.08
N ALA A 91 36.76 -4.90 -4.25
CA ALA A 91 36.45 -5.48 -5.55
C ALA A 91 37.45 -6.52 -6.06
N ALA A 92 38.72 -6.42 -5.65
CA ALA A 92 39.81 -7.22 -6.22
C ALA A 92 39.70 -8.70 -5.79
N ASP A 93 39.60 -8.96 -4.49
CA ASP A 93 39.57 -10.33 -3.94
C ASP A 93 38.30 -11.07 -4.34
N THR A 94 37.15 -10.38 -4.30
CA THR A 94 35.85 -10.93 -4.70
C THR A 94 35.85 -11.39 -6.17
N LYS A 95 36.54 -10.66 -7.06
CA LYS A 95 36.63 -11.00 -8.48
C LYS A 95 37.61 -12.16 -8.74
N ALA A 96 38.69 -12.26 -7.96
CA ALA A 96 39.62 -13.36 -8.06
C ALA A 96 38.97 -14.69 -7.62
N ILE A 97 38.18 -14.67 -6.54
CA ILE A 97 37.47 -15.85 -6.01
C ILE A 97 36.35 -16.31 -6.94
N ALA A 98 35.62 -15.38 -7.55
CA ALA A 98 34.50 -15.70 -8.46
C ALA A 98 34.93 -15.98 -9.91
N ARG A 99 36.23 -15.99 -10.21
CA ARG A 99 36.74 -16.16 -11.59
C ARG A 99 36.66 -17.62 -12.03
N LEU A 100 35.94 -17.86 -13.13
CA LEU A 100 35.94 -19.12 -13.86
C LEU A 100 36.30 -18.88 -15.34
N PRO A 101 37.17 -19.72 -15.94
CA PRO A 101 37.96 -20.79 -15.31
C PRO A 101 39.02 -20.24 -14.34
N ILE A 102 39.43 -21.06 -13.37
CA ILE A 102 40.40 -20.68 -12.34
C ILE A 102 41.74 -20.40 -12.99
N VAL A 103 42.32 -19.23 -12.70
CA VAL A 103 43.66 -18.83 -13.16
C VAL A 103 44.48 -18.49 -11.92
N ALA A 104 45.68 -19.07 -11.83
CA ALA A 104 46.60 -18.82 -10.72
C ALA A 104 46.98 -17.33 -10.65
N ALA A 105 47.08 -16.78 -9.45
CA ALA A 105 47.54 -15.41 -9.25
C ALA A 105 48.99 -15.26 -9.71
N ALA A 106 49.28 -14.22 -10.48
CA ALA A 106 50.65 -13.86 -10.82
C ALA A 106 51.37 -13.37 -9.55
N GLN A 107 52.62 -13.81 -9.34
CA GLN A 107 53.45 -13.26 -8.26
C GLN A 107 53.78 -11.79 -8.58
N PRO A 108 53.75 -10.90 -7.58
CA PRO A 108 54.19 -9.52 -7.78
C PRO A 108 55.70 -9.46 -8.02
N ASP A 109 56.14 -8.53 -8.86
CA ASP A 109 57.55 -8.25 -9.17
C ASP A 109 58.32 -7.69 -7.97
#